data_AF-A0A7C0WD97-F1
#
_entry.id   AF-A0A7C0WD97-F1
#
_cell.length_a   1.000
_cell.length_b   1.000
_cell.length_c   1.000
_cell.angle_alpha   90.00
_cell.angle_beta   90.00
_cell.angle_gamma   90.00
#
_symmetry.space_group_name_H-M   'P 1'
#
loop_
_entity.id
_entity.type
_entity.pdbx_description
1 polymer ?
#
loop_
_entity_poly.entity_id
_entity_poly.type
_entity_poly.pdbx_seq_one_letter_code
_entity_poly.pdbx_strand_id
1 'polypeptide(L)' 'MFGVKSERELARFMGIAGGSASEVEYQLLLACDLNYIQDETYRELNQQVNEVKRMLNSFIQKLTA' A
#
# COMPACT_ATOMS: atom_id res chain seq x y z
N MET A 1 4.07 23.34 -20.26
CA MET A 1 3.01 22.45 -20.80
C MET A 1 3.29 20.95 -20.57
N PHE A 2 4.25 20.54 -19.73
CA PHE A 2 4.60 19.11 -19.53
C PHE A 2 4.21 18.51 -18.16
N GLY A 3 3.77 19.31 -17.17
CA GLY A 3 3.54 18.82 -15.79
C GLY A 3 2.29 17.96 -15.59
N VAL A 4 1.16 18.33 -16.22
CA VAL A 4 -0.17 17.71 -16.00
C VAL A 4 -0.23 16.23 -16.42
N LYS A 5 0.61 15.80 -17.37
CA LYS A 5 0.73 14.39 -17.76
C LYS A 5 1.45 13.58 -16.68
N SER A 6 2.56 14.13 -16.17
CA SER A 6 3.37 13.53 -15.11
C SER A 6 2.58 13.35 -13.80
N GLU A 7 1.77 14.35 -13.42
CA GLU A 7 0.94 14.29 -12.20
C GLU A 7 -0.16 13.22 -12.30
N ARG A 8 -0.81 13.09 -13.46
CA ARG A 8 -1.80 12.02 -13.71
C ARG A 8 -1.17 10.63 -13.73
N GLU A 9 0.01 10.50 -14.33
CA GLU A 9 0.75 9.23 -14.32
C GLU A 9 1.20 8.86 -12.92
N LEU A 10 1.68 9.84 -12.14
CA LEU A 10 2.05 9.65 -10.74
C LEU A 10 0.86 9.21 -9.90
N ALA A 11 -0.30 9.88 -10.02
CA ALA A 11 -1.52 9.47 -9.33
C ALA A 11 -1.95 8.03 -9.71
N ARG A 12 -1.79 7.64 -10.98
CA ARG A 12 -2.05 6.26 -11.42
C ARG A 12 -1.10 5.26 -10.77
N PHE A 13 0.21 5.57 -10.73
CA PHE A 13 1.19 4.71 -10.05
C PHE A 13 0.92 4.59 -8.55
N MET A 14 0.47 5.66 -7.89
CA MET A 14 0.10 5.61 -6.47
C MET A 14 -1.16 4.75 -6.24
N GLY A 15 -2.14 4.82 -7.14
CA GLY A 15 -3.31 3.92 -7.09
C GLY A 15 -2.92 2.45 -7.23
N ILE A 16 -1.99 2.12 -8.15
CA ILE A 16 -1.45 0.76 -8.30
C ILE A 16 -0.75 0.32 -7.02
N ALA A 17 0.12 1.16 -6.45
CA ALA A 17 0.83 0.86 -5.21
C ALA A 17 -0.14 0.61 -4.03
N GLY A 18 -1.23 1.38 -3.93
CA GLY A 18 -2.28 1.16 -2.93
C GLY A 18 -3.02 -0.16 -3.11
N GLY A 19 -3.29 -0.55 -4.37
CA GLY A 19 -3.84 -1.86 -4.71
C GLY A 19 -2.92 -3.00 -4.28
N SER A 20 -1.64 -2.95 -4.67
CA SER A 20 -0.64 -3.96 -4.30
C SER A 20 -0.45 -4.07 -2.79
N ALA A 21 -0.47 -2.96 -2.05
CA ALA A 21 -0.40 -3.01 -0.58
C ALA A 21 -1.61 -3.73 0.04
N SER A 22 -2.80 -3.59 -0.55
CA SER A 22 -4.01 -4.29 -0.10
C SER A 22 -3.96 -5.78 -0.45
N GLU A 23 -3.36 -6.15 -1.58
CA GLU A 23 -3.10 -7.56 -1.93
C GLU A 23 -2.13 -8.22 -0.96
N VAL A 24 -1.05 -7.52 -0.57
CA VAL A 24 -0.09 -8.03 0.42
C VAL A 24 -0.74 -8.21 1.79
N GLU A 25 -1.57 -7.28 2.24
CA GLU A 25 -2.33 -7.40 3.50
C GLU A 25 -3.18 -8.69 3.52
N TYR A 26 -3.86 -8.98 2.41
CA TYR A 26 -4.62 -10.23 2.27
C TYR A 26 -3.73 -11.48 2.27
N GLN A 27 -2.60 -11.44 1.57
CA GLN A 27 -1.64 -12.56 1.54
C GLN A 27 -1.03 -12.82 2.92
N LEU A 28 -0.73 -11.78 3.70
CA LEU A 28 -0.23 -11.91 5.07
C LEU A 28 -1.27 -12.54 5.99
N LEU A 29 -2.53 -12.12 5.87
CA LEU A 29 -3.63 -12.73 6.63
C LEU A 29 -3.77 -14.22 6.30
N LEU A 30 -3.80 -14.56 5.00
CA LEU A 30 -3.90 -15.95 4.54
C LEU A 30 -2.70 -16.79 4.99
N ALA A 31 -1.49 -16.24 4.92
CA ALA A 31 -0.28 -16.93 5.39
C ALA A 31 -0.31 -17.21 6.89
N CYS A 32 -0.88 -16.28 7.68
CA CYS A 32 -1.10 -16.46 9.10
C CYS A 32 -2.15 -17.55 9.37
N ASP A 33 -3.29 -17.52 8.68
CA ASP A 33 -4.36 -18.51 8.81
C ASP A 33 -3.89 -19.94 8.47
N LEU A 34 -3.00 -20.07 7.49
CA LEU A 34 -2.38 -21.34 7.09
C LEU A 34 -1.19 -21.76 7.98
N ASN A 35 -0.88 -20.97 9.03
CA ASN A 35 0.27 -21.17 9.92
C ASN A 35 1.62 -21.22 9.20
N TYR A 36 1.76 -20.52 8.06
CA TYR A 36 3.04 -20.35 7.36
C TYR A 36 3.92 -19.28 8.02
N ILE A 37 3.30 -18.36 8.76
CA ILE A 37 3.97 -17.35 9.58
C ILE A 37 3.36 -17.32 10.98
N GLN A 38 4.13 -16.87 11.97
CA GLN A 38 3.65 -16.70 13.35
C GLN A 38 2.82 -15.42 13.49
N ASP A 39 1.91 -15.39 14.46
CA ASP A 39 1.05 -14.23 14.74
C ASP A 39 1.85 -12.95 15.04
N GLU A 40 3.01 -13.07 15.71
CA GLU A 40 3.92 -11.95 15.95
C GLU A 40 4.48 -11.39 14.64
N THR A 41 4.99 -12.27 13.76
CA THR A 41 5.48 -11.89 12.43
C THR A 41 4.37 -11.27 11.57
N TYR A 42 3.16 -11.81 11.63
CA TYR A 42 2.00 -11.23 10.94
C TYR A 42 1.72 -9.81 11.44
N ARG A 43 1.70 -9.58 12.76
CA ARG A 43 1.45 -8.24 13.33
C ARG A 43 2.51 -7.24 12.90
N GLU A 44 3.79 -7.61 12.94
CA GLU A 44 4.89 -6.75 12.51
C GLU A 44 4.78 -6.38 11.03
N LEU A 45 4.56 -7.37 10.16
CA LEU A 45 4.44 -7.14 8.72
C LEU A 45 3.18 -6.34 8.39
N ASN A 46 2.05 -6.64 9.02
CA ASN A 46 0.81 -5.92 8.80
C ASN A 46 0.90 -4.47 9.28
N GLN A 47 1.64 -4.19 10.36
CA GLN A 47 1.93 -2.83 10.80
C GLN A 47 2.71 -2.05 9.73
N GLN A 48 3.75 -2.65 9.15
CA GLN A 48 4.54 -2.04 8.08
C GLN A 48 3.69 -1.77 6.83
N VAL A 49 2.85 -2.72 6.41
CA VAL A 49 1.92 -2.53 5.27
C VAL A 49 0.97 -1.37 5.53
N ASN A 50 0.43 -1.27 6.75
CA ASN A 50 -0.45 -0.18 7.12
C ASN A 50 0.26 1.19 7.14
N GLU A 51 1.52 1.25 7.54
CA GLU A 51 2.33 2.46 7.48
C GLU A 51 2.53 2.91 6.02
N VAL A 52 2.90 2.00 5.12
CA VAL A 52 3.04 2.29 3.68
C VAL A 52 1.72 2.80 3.10
N LYS A 53 0.59 2.18 3.41
CA LYS A 53 -0.75 2.63 2.96
C LYS A 53 -1.05 4.06 3.43
N ARG A 54 -0.71 4.41 4.68
CA ARG A 54 -0.89 5.77 5.20
C ARG A 54 -0.01 6.80 4.48
N MET A 55 1.24 6.45 4.20
CA MET A 55 2.16 7.31 3.44
C MET A 55 1.64 7.54 2.02
N LEU A 56 1.21 6.48 1.33
CA LEU A 56 0.63 6.56 -0.01
C LEU A 56 -0.62 7.43 -0.03
N ASN A 57 -1.56 7.22 0.91
CA ASN A 57 -2.78 8.02 0.99
C ASN A 57 -2.48 9.51 1.25
N SER A 58 -1.57 9.80 2.17
CA SER A 58 -1.17 11.19 2.47
C SER A 58 -0.49 11.87 1.28
N PHE A 59 0.28 11.11 0.50
CA PHE A 59 0.95 11.61 -0.69
C PHE A 59 -0.03 11.84 -1.85
N ILE A 60 -0.96 10.90 -2.09
CA ILE A 60 -2.03 11.06 -3.08
C ILE A 60 -2.87 12.30 -2.77
N GLN A 61 -3.27 12.49 -1.51
CA GLN A 61 -4.05 13.66 -1.09
C GLN A 61 -3.33 14.97 -1.44
N LYS A 62 -2.01 15.04 -1.22
CA LYS A 62 -1.19 16.22 -1.58
C LYS A 62 -1.05 16.44 -3.09
N LEU A 63 -1.12 15.39 -3.89
CA LEU A 63 -1.06 15.48 -5.36
C LEU A 63 -2.39 15.91 -5.98
N THR A 64 -3.50 15.62 -5.31
CA THR A 64 -4.86 15.95 -5.79
C THR A 64 -5.47 17.21 -5.16
N ALA A 65 -4.80 17.80 -4.16
CA ALA A 65 -5.20 19.06 -3.51
C ALA A 65 -4.77 20.27 -4.33
#